data_AF-A0A954U1Y8-F1
#
_entry.id   AF-A0A954U1Y8-F1
#
_cell.length_a   1.000
_cell.length_b   1.000
_cell.length_c   1.000
_cell.angle_alpha   90.00
_cell.angle_beta   90.00
_cell.angle_gamma   90.00
#
_symmetry.space_group_name_H-M   'P 1'
#
loop_
_entity.id
_entity.type
_entity.pdbx_description
1 polymer ?
#
loop_
_entity_poly.entity_id
_entity_poly.type
_entity_poly.pdbx_seq_one_letter_code
_entity_poly.pdbx_strand_id
1 'polypeptide(L)'
;MLDRLSPTRRAALKTLGLLTTAALVPQLSTARGENAESRTQLGLVIYDCGIRRRWLQQTDPSVDLYEPLAFLRHCQALGAGGMQAALGTLSADRIRELRDFAGQHNLYIEAIVRP
;
A
#
# COMPACT_ATOMS: atom_id res chain seq x y z
N MET A 1 -20.64 -46.69 6.35
CA MET A 1 -19.17 -46.73 6.12
C MET A 1 -19.00 -46.40 4.63
N LEU A 2 -18.73 -45.16 4.19
CA LEU A 2 -17.67 -44.23 4.56
C LEU A 2 -18.13 -42.80 4.20
N ASP A 3 -17.98 -41.83 5.10
CA ASP A 3 -18.11 -40.41 4.78
C ASP A 3 -16.70 -39.79 4.77
N ARG A 4 -16.21 -39.40 3.60
CA ARG A 4 -14.89 -38.78 3.43
C ARG A 4 -14.98 -37.28 3.69
N LEU A 5 -14.81 -36.86 4.94
CA LEU A 5 -14.50 -35.48 5.27
C LEU A 5 -13.07 -35.16 4.82
N SER A 6 -12.93 -34.47 3.69
CA SER A 6 -11.66 -33.88 3.29
C SER A 6 -11.38 -32.65 4.18
N PRO A 7 -10.18 -32.52 4.78
CA PRO A 7 -9.86 -31.38 5.61
C PRO A 7 -9.84 -30.10 4.75
N THR A 8 -10.56 -29.07 5.20
CA THR A 8 -10.59 -27.77 4.54
C THR A 8 -9.19 -27.15 4.53
N ARG A 9 -8.80 -26.47 3.45
CA ARG A 9 -7.43 -25.92 3.24
C ARG A 9 -6.85 -25.16 4.44
N ARG A 10 -7.71 -24.50 5.24
CA ARG A 10 -7.31 -23.81 6.49
C ARG A 10 -6.80 -24.73 7.60
N ALA A 11 -7.28 -25.96 7.69
CA ALA A 11 -6.82 -26.92 8.68
C ALA A 11 -5.43 -27.44 8.33
N ALA A 12 -5.18 -27.71 7.04
CA ALA A 12 -3.87 -28.16 6.55
C ALA A 12 -2.76 -27.12 6.77
N LEU A 13 -3.07 -25.82 6.65
CA LEU A 13 -2.12 -24.74 6.92
C LEU A 13 -1.77 -24.60 8.41
N LYS A 14 -2.67 -25.01 9.32
CA LYS A 14 -2.42 -24.96 10.77
C LYS A 14 -1.55 -26.11 11.26
N THR A 15 -1.62 -27.27 10.62
CA THR A 15 -0.81 -28.44 10.97
C THR A 15 0.61 -28.39 10.42
N LEU A 16 0.88 -27.56 9.40
CA LEU A 16 2.24 -27.43 8.83
C LEU A 16 3.16 -26.50 9.65
N GLY A 17 2.65 -25.81 10.67
CA GLY A 17 3.39 -24.80 11.43
C GLY A 17 4.17 -25.32 12.64
N LEU A 18 4.19 -26.63 12.93
CA LEU A 18 4.65 -27.14 14.23
C LEU A 18 5.91 -28.03 14.23
N LEU A 19 6.71 -28.09 13.14
CA LEU A 19 7.86 -29.01 13.08
C LEU A 19 9.14 -28.49 12.38
N THR A 20 9.61 -27.27 12.66
CA THR A 20 11.02 -26.89 12.33
C THR A 20 11.60 -25.86 13.30
N THR A 21 11.79 -26.25 14.57
CA THR A 21 12.71 -25.54 15.47
C THR A 21 14.15 -26.03 15.28
N ALA A 22 15.01 -25.09 14.89
CA ALA A 22 16.46 -25.05 15.12
C ALA A 22 17.36 -26.11 14.44
N ALA A 23 18.05 -25.75 13.35
CA ALA A 23 19.43 -26.23 13.05
C ALA A 23 20.10 -25.70 11.74
N LEU A 24 19.58 -24.69 11.01
CA LEU A 24 20.30 -24.15 9.84
C LEU A 24 20.27 -22.62 9.82
N VAL A 25 21.05 -22.02 10.72
CA VAL A 25 21.45 -20.61 10.62
C VAL A 25 22.97 -20.58 10.75
N PRO A 26 23.68 -20.61 9.61
CA PRO A 26 24.60 -19.50 9.40
C PRO A 26 24.58 -18.99 7.95
N GLN A 27 24.68 -17.66 7.81
CA GLN A 27 25.05 -16.93 6.59
C GLN A 27 23.98 -16.69 5.51
N LEU A 28 22.86 -16.07 5.90
CA LEU A 28 22.20 -15.08 5.05
C LEU A 28 22.43 -13.68 5.65
N SER A 29 23.67 -13.23 5.67
CA SER A 29 24.02 -11.83 5.93
C SER A 29 24.75 -11.32 4.69
N THR A 30 24.38 -10.11 4.29
CA THR A 30 24.89 -9.33 3.13
C THR A 30 24.31 -9.65 1.75
N ALA A 31 22.98 -9.64 1.65
CA ALA A 31 22.33 -8.88 0.57
C ALA A 31 21.51 -7.75 1.21
N ARG A 32 22.20 -6.91 2.01
CA ARG A 32 21.71 -5.56 2.26
C ARG A 32 21.95 -4.85 0.94
N GLY A 33 21.03 -5.01 0.00
CA GLY A 33 20.96 -4.13 -1.15
C GLY A 33 21.05 -2.71 -0.60
N GLU A 34 21.89 -1.90 -1.21
CA GLU A 34 21.80 -0.46 -1.05
C GLU A 34 20.34 -0.10 -1.35
N ASN A 35 19.51 0.02 -0.31
CA ASN A 35 18.12 0.41 -0.40
C ASN A 35 18.11 1.91 -0.71
N ALA A 36 18.63 2.30 -1.88
CA ALA A 36 17.94 3.31 -2.63
C ALA A 36 16.55 2.71 -2.85
N GLU A 37 15.56 3.16 -2.06
CA GLU A 37 14.17 2.71 -2.17
C GLU A 37 13.83 2.65 -3.67
N SER A 38 13.74 1.45 -4.23
CA SER A 38 13.52 1.28 -5.67
C SER A 38 12.05 1.60 -5.91
N ARG A 39 11.75 2.89 -5.99
CA ARG A 39 10.42 3.40 -6.29
C ARG A 39 10.08 2.92 -7.69
N THR A 40 8.91 2.31 -7.82
CA THR A 40 8.42 1.90 -9.13
C THR A 40 8.08 3.15 -9.94
N GLN A 41 8.12 3.05 -11.27
CA GLN A 41 7.58 4.11 -12.13
C GLN A 41 6.05 4.05 -12.24
N LEU A 42 5.40 3.09 -11.58
CA LEU A 42 3.96 2.88 -11.64
C LEU A 42 3.26 3.62 -10.48
N GLY A 43 2.19 4.33 -10.80
CA GLY A 43 1.32 4.98 -9.84
C GLY A 43 0.10 4.14 -9.48
N LEU A 44 -0.65 4.62 -8.49
CA LEU A 44 -1.89 4.00 -8.04
C LEU A 44 -3.10 4.86 -8.42
N VAL A 45 -4.19 4.23 -8.82
CA VAL A 45 -5.47 4.93 -9.03
C VAL A 45 -6.24 4.95 -7.73
N ILE A 46 -6.68 6.15 -7.29
CA ILE A 46 -7.36 6.35 -6.00
C ILE A 46 -8.60 5.47 -5.81
N TYR A 47 -9.30 5.21 -6.92
CA TYR A 47 -10.49 4.36 -6.96
C TYR A 47 -10.23 2.93 -6.47
N ASP A 48 -9.06 2.35 -6.79
CA ASP A 48 -8.73 0.96 -6.46
C ASP A 48 -8.53 0.76 -4.95
N CYS A 49 -8.31 1.85 -4.20
CA CYS A 49 -8.06 1.81 -2.77
C CYS A 49 -9.34 1.82 -1.90
N GLY A 50 -10.52 1.67 -2.50
CA GLY A 50 -11.79 1.72 -1.77
C GLY A 50 -11.97 0.65 -0.67
N ILE A 51 -11.40 -0.55 -0.83
CA ILE A 51 -11.38 -1.58 0.22
C ILE A 51 -10.44 -1.16 1.36
N ARG A 52 -9.24 -0.69 1.01
CA ARG A 52 -8.23 -0.27 1.98
C ARG A 52 -8.72 0.91 2.82
N ARG A 53 -9.34 1.90 2.19
CA ARG A 53 -9.97 3.06 2.84
C ARG A 53 -10.97 2.62 3.91
N ARG A 54 -11.93 1.76 3.55
CA ARG A 54 -12.96 1.27 4.47
C ARG A 54 -12.35 0.55 5.67
N TRP A 55 -11.31 -0.24 5.44
CA TRP A 55 -10.61 -0.94 6.51
C TRP A 55 -9.85 0.02 7.44
N LEU A 56 -9.16 1.03 6.89
CA LEU A 56 -8.49 2.06 7.69
C LEU A 56 -9.48 2.85 8.54
N GLN A 57 -10.63 3.22 7.97
CA GLN A 57 -11.69 3.97 8.67
C GLN A 57 -12.35 3.20 9.82
N GLN A 58 -12.31 1.86 9.79
CA GLN A 58 -12.75 1.04 10.94
C GLN A 58 -11.80 1.16 12.14
N THR A 59 -10.53 1.48 11.88
CA THR A 59 -9.49 1.60 12.92
C THR A 59 -9.33 3.06 13.35
N ASP A 60 -9.35 3.98 12.39
CA ASP A 60 -9.26 5.42 12.59
C ASP A 60 -10.21 6.14 11.61
N PRO A 61 -11.37 6.61 12.09
CA PRO A 61 -12.36 7.30 11.25
C PRO A 61 -11.86 8.59 10.59
N SER A 62 -10.76 9.18 11.07
CA SER A 62 -10.20 10.42 10.51
C SER A 62 -9.40 10.18 9.22
N VAL A 63 -9.01 8.94 8.96
CA VAL A 63 -8.23 8.59 7.76
C VAL A 63 -9.13 8.57 6.54
N ASP A 64 -8.77 9.37 5.53
CA ASP A 64 -9.43 9.34 4.24
C ASP A 64 -8.43 9.22 3.09
N LEU A 65 -8.31 8.02 2.52
CA LEU A 65 -7.52 7.80 1.30
C LEU A 65 -8.11 8.43 0.04
N TYR A 66 -9.32 9.02 0.09
CA TYR A 66 -9.86 9.81 -1.01
C TYR A 66 -9.49 11.29 -0.90
N GLU A 67 -8.86 11.71 0.20
CA GLU A 67 -8.21 13.02 0.28
C GLU A 67 -6.89 12.98 -0.52
N PRO A 68 -6.66 13.90 -1.47
CA PRO A 68 -5.53 13.81 -2.40
C PRO A 68 -4.15 13.73 -1.75
N LEU A 69 -3.88 14.52 -0.70
CA LEU A 69 -2.56 14.50 -0.07
C LEU A 69 -2.35 13.23 0.75
N ALA A 70 -3.36 12.78 1.49
CA ALA A 70 -3.35 11.51 2.21
C ALA A 70 -3.11 10.34 1.24
N PHE A 71 -3.74 10.37 0.07
CA PHE A 71 -3.52 9.36 -0.95
C PHE A 71 -2.11 9.40 -1.54
N LEU A 72 -1.58 10.59 -1.82
CA LEU A 72 -0.21 10.74 -2.34
C LEU A 72 0.84 10.26 -1.32
N ARG A 73 0.64 10.54 -0.03
CA ARG A 73 1.44 9.98 1.08
C ARG A 73 1.35 8.46 1.14
N HIS A 74 0.15 7.91 0.90
CA HIS A 74 -0.02 6.47 0.83
C HIS A 74 0.75 5.85 -0.34
N CYS A 75 0.72 6.49 -1.52
CA CYS A 75 1.50 6.08 -2.69
C CYS A 75 3.00 6.10 -2.40
N GLN A 76 3.49 7.17 -1.76
CA GLN A 76 4.88 7.28 -1.33
C GLN A 76 5.29 6.14 -0.39
N ALA A 77 4.49 5.87 0.64
CA ALA A 77 4.76 4.83 1.63
C ALA A 77 4.77 3.40 1.02
N LEU A 78 4.08 3.19 -0.10
CA LEU A 78 4.08 1.92 -0.83
C LEU A 78 5.20 1.81 -1.89
N GLY A 79 6.02 2.85 -2.07
CA GLY A 79 7.03 2.88 -3.13
C GLY A 79 6.46 3.07 -4.54
N ALA A 80 5.24 3.59 -4.67
CA ALA A 80 4.65 3.94 -5.95
C ALA A 80 5.28 5.21 -6.55
N GLY A 81 5.30 5.29 -7.88
CA GLY A 81 5.84 6.41 -8.64
C GLY A 81 4.96 7.66 -8.61
N GLY A 82 3.68 7.52 -8.28
CA GLY A 82 2.74 8.64 -8.26
C GLY A 82 1.30 8.19 -8.01
N MET A 83 0.35 9.05 -8.37
CA MET A 83 -1.08 8.78 -8.23
C MET A 83 -1.87 9.20 -9.45
N GLN A 84 -3.01 8.56 -9.68
CA GLN A 84 -4.11 9.05 -10.50
C GLN A 84 -5.33 9.32 -9.61
N ALA A 85 -5.81 10.57 -9.57
CA ALA A 85 -6.93 10.96 -8.70
C ALA A 85 -7.82 12.05 -9.32
N ALA A 86 -9.10 12.06 -8.94
CA ALA A 86 -9.95 13.23 -9.15
C ALA A 86 -9.68 14.25 -8.04
N LEU A 87 -9.17 15.43 -8.38
CA LEU A 87 -8.77 16.43 -7.38
C LEU A 87 -9.95 17.27 -6.88
N GLY A 88 -11.05 17.34 -7.65
CA GLY A 88 -12.19 18.19 -7.31
C GLY A 88 -11.77 19.66 -7.17
N THR A 89 -12.40 20.37 -6.23
CA THR A 89 -12.06 21.73 -5.86
C THR A 89 -11.14 21.73 -4.64
N LEU A 90 -9.89 22.16 -4.84
CA LEU A 90 -8.89 22.36 -3.79
C LEU A 90 -8.60 23.85 -3.63
N SER A 91 -8.34 24.29 -2.40
CA SER A 91 -7.82 25.64 -2.17
C SER A 91 -6.40 25.78 -2.72
N ALA A 92 -5.98 27.01 -2.98
CA ALA A 92 -4.62 27.29 -3.45
C ALA A 92 -3.55 26.74 -2.49
N ASP A 93 -3.80 26.80 -1.18
CA ASP A 93 -2.92 26.24 -0.15
C ASP A 93 -2.78 24.73 -0.28
N ARG A 94 -3.90 24.02 -0.45
CA ARG A 94 -3.89 22.56 -0.60
C ARG A 94 -3.24 22.11 -1.90
N ILE A 95 -3.40 22.88 -2.99
CA ILE A 95 -2.69 22.63 -4.26
C ILE A 95 -1.18 22.79 -4.09
N ARG A 96 -0.74 23.85 -3.38
CA ARG A 96 0.68 24.06 -3.08
C ARG A 96 1.23 22.90 -2.27
N GLU A 97 0.57 22.54 -1.18
CA GLU A 97 1.00 21.44 -0.33
C GLU A 97 1.11 20.11 -1.10
N LEU A 98 0.13 19.82 -1.96
CA LEU A 98 0.14 18.62 -2.80
C LEU A 98 1.32 18.63 -3.79
N ARG A 99 1.57 19.78 -4.44
CA ARG A 99 2.69 19.96 -5.37
C ARG A 99 4.04 19.85 -4.66
N ASP A 100 4.19 20.50 -3.52
CA ASP A 100 5.43 20.53 -2.77
C ASP A 100 5.79 19.13 -2.29
N PHE A 101 4.80 18.38 -1.77
CA PHE A 101 4.99 16.98 -1.39
C PHE A 101 5.40 16.12 -2.60
N ALA A 102 4.74 16.27 -3.75
CA ALA A 102 5.09 15.52 -4.95
C ALA A 102 6.54 15.80 -5.40
N GLY A 103 6.94 17.06 -5.41
CA GLY A 103 8.30 17.48 -5.77
C GLY A 103 9.36 16.96 -4.79
N GLN A 104 9.11 17.07 -3.49
CA GLN A 104 10.02 16.59 -2.44
C GLN A 104 10.29 15.09 -2.52
N HIS A 105 9.29 14.31 -2.95
CA HIS A 105 9.36 12.85 -2.97
C HIS A 105 9.50 12.25 -4.37
N ASN A 106 9.74 13.07 -5.39
CA ASN A 106 9.83 12.64 -6.80
C ASN A 106 8.65 11.74 -7.20
N LEU A 107 7.43 12.24 -6.96
CA LEU A 107 6.16 11.62 -7.31
C LEU A 107 5.51 12.38 -8.47
N TYR A 108 4.83 11.66 -9.37
CA TYR A 108 3.94 12.30 -10.34
C TYR A 108 2.49 12.35 -9.84
N ILE A 109 1.73 13.32 -10.38
CA ILE A 109 0.29 13.46 -10.14
C ILE A 109 -0.42 13.49 -11.49
N GLU A 110 -1.24 12.48 -11.74
CA GLU A 110 -2.22 12.45 -12.83
C GLU A 110 -3.59 12.84 -12.27
N ALA A 111 -4.11 13.98 -12.72
CA ALA A 111 -5.30 14.58 -12.14
C ALA A 111 -6.47 14.62 -13.12
N ILE A 112 -7.64 14.21 -12.66
CA ILE A 112 -8.92 14.53 -13.31
C ILE A 112 -9.47 15.79 -12.65
N VAL A 113 -9.54 16.87 -13.40
CA VAL A 113 -10.10 18.16 -12.96
C VAL A 113 -11.43 18.37 -13.67
N ARG A 114 -12.48 18.70 -12.92
CA ARG A 114 -13.76 19.12 -13.50
C ARG A 114 -13.83 20.66 -13.43
N PRO A 115 -14.06 21.35 -14.56
CA PRO A 115 -14.24 22.79 -14.58
C PRO A 115 -15.53 23.22 -13.86
#